data_AF-A0A7J2ZD47-F1
#
_entry.id   AF-A0A7J2ZD47-F1
#
_cell.length_a   1.000
_cell.length_b   1.000
_cell.length_c   1.000
_cell.angle_alpha   90.00
_cell.angle_beta   90.00
_cell.angle_gamma   90.00
#
_symmetry.space_group_name_H-M   'P 1'
#
loop_
_entity.id
_entity.type
_entity.pdbx_description
1 polymer ?
#
loop_
_entity_poly.entity_id
_entity_poly.type
_entity_poly.pdbx_seq_one_letter_code
_entity_poly.pdbx_strand_id
1 'polypeptide(L)'
;MELKGVHLLLTYRCGVECDHCFVWRSPNAKGTFTFKQVAEILAEARKIGSVSYVSIEGGEPFLYYPIMIKTVNRSVELGLHVEVLSNCYWATCVEDAVEWL
;
A
#
# COMPACT_ATOMS: atom_id res chain seq x y z
N MET A 1 2.35 25.44 -3.88
CA MET A 1 1.79 24.15 -3.40
C MET A 1 2.78 23.07 -3.81
N GLU A 2 3.34 22.33 -2.86
CA GLU A 2 4.37 21.30 -3.11
C GLU A 2 3.81 19.91 -2.84
N LEU A 3 4.17 18.93 -3.67
CA LEU A 3 3.82 17.54 -3.41
C LEU A 3 4.72 16.98 -2.30
N LYS A 4 4.12 16.52 -1.21
CA LYS A 4 4.85 16.01 -0.03
C LYS A 4 4.81 14.48 0.10
N GLY A 5 3.81 13.86 -0.49
CA GLY A 5 3.59 12.42 -0.36
C GLY A 5 2.85 11.81 -1.52
N VAL A 6 2.92 10.49 -1.62
CA VAL A 6 2.22 9.68 -2.62
C VAL A 6 1.37 8.65 -1.88
N HIS A 7 0.08 8.56 -2.22
CA HIS A 7 -0.81 7.49 -1.76
C HIS A 7 -0.95 6.46 -2.89
N LEU A 8 -0.56 5.22 -2.62
CA LEU A 8 -0.58 4.11 -3.57
C LEU A 8 -1.72 3.17 -3.22
N LEU A 9 -2.79 3.19 -4.02
CA LEU A 9 -3.77 2.11 -4.02
C LEU A 9 -3.14 0.89 -4.69
N LEU A 10 -2.45 0.05 -3.91
CA LEU A 10 -1.69 -1.11 -4.38
C LEU A 10 -2.57 -2.07 -5.18
N THR A 11 -3.80 -2.25 -4.74
CA THR A 11 -4.84 -3.01 -5.42
C THR A 11 -6.20 -2.32 -5.26
N TYR A 12 -7.17 -2.66 -6.09
CA TYR A 12 -8.59 -2.38 -5.81
C TYR A 12 -9.30 -3.56 -5.14
N ARG A 13 -8.66 -4.73 -5.04
CA ARG A 13 -9.26 -5.94 -4.47
C ARG A 13 -9.27 -5.87 -2.95
N CYS A 14 -10.43 -6.06 -2.33
CA CYS A 14 -10.57 -6.15 -0.88
C CYS A 14 -11.46 -7.33 -0.49
N GLY A 15 -11.22 -7.95 0.67
CA GLY A 15 -12.12 -8.97 1.22
C GLY A 15 -13.43 -8.42 1.78
N VAL A 16 -13.57 -7.09 1.90
CA VAL A 16 -14.71 -6.41 2.55
C VAL A 16 -15.23 -5.27 1.67
N GLU A 17 -16.55 -5.15 1.59
CA GLU A 17 -17.29 -4.10 0.87
C GLU A 17 -17.96 -3.15 1.86
N CYS A 18 -17.20 -2.24 2.45
CA CYS A 18 -17.73 -1.28 3.44
C CYS A 18 -18.64 -0.24 2.77
N ASP A 19 -19.79 0.07 3.38
CA ASP A 19 -20.75 1.07 2.85
C ASP A 19 -20.12 2.46 2.62
N HIS A 20 -19.10 2.82 3.40
CA HIS A 20 -18.42 4.12 3.35
C HIS A 20 -17.10 4.07 2.54
N CYS A 21 -16.87 3.06 1.71
CA CYS A 21 -15.60 2.92 1.00
C CYS A 21 -15.46 3.93 -0.16
N PHE A 22 -14.58 4.93 0.01
CA PHE A 22 -14.29 5.92 -1.03
C PHE A 22 -13.52 5.35 -2.24
N VAL A 23 -12.94 4.15 -2.12
CA VAL A 23 -12.17 3.48 -3.19
C VAL A 23 -13.08 2.60 -4.07
N TRP A 24 -14.34 2.36 -3.65
CA TRP A 24 -15.28 1.45 -4.30
C TRP A 24 -14.67 0.07 -4.60
N ARG A 25 -13.95 -0.47 -3.61
CA ARG A 25 -13.27 -1.78 -3.66
C ARG A 25 -14.26 -2.94 -3.55
N SER A 26 -13.90 -4.08 -4.14
CA SER A 26 -14.66 -5.34 -4.01
C SER A 26 -13.76 -6.57 -4.08
N PRO A 27 -14.23 -7.76 -3.67
CA PRO A 27 -13.47 -9.02 -3.80
C PRO A 27 -13.13 -9.38 -5.26
N ASN A 28 -13.91 -8.85 -6.20
CA ASN A 28 -13.80 -9.09 -7.64
C ASN A 28 -13.14 -7.93 -8.40
N ALA A 29 -12.81 -6.83 -7.72
CA ALA A 29 -12.15 -5.69 -8.33
C ALA A 29 -10.79 -6.09 -8.90
N LYS A 30 -10.47 -5.54 -10.06
CA LYS A 30 -9.21 -5.75 -10.78
C LYS A 30 -8.34 -4.50 -10.67
N GLY A 31 -7.07 -4.66 -10.99
CA GLY A 31 -6.08 -3.59 -10.88
C GLY A 31 -5.28 -3.81 -9.62
N THR A 32 -4.10 -4.39 -9.80
CA THR A 32 -3.08 -4.56 -8.78
C THR A 32 -1.77 -4.15 -9.42
N PHE A 33 -1.01 -3.29 -8.75
CA PHE A 33 0.32 -2.94 -9.22
C PHE A 33 1.26 -4.15 -9.13
N THR A 34 2.10 -4.31 -10.14
CA THR A 34 3.31 -5.12 -10.02
C THR A 34 4.36 -4.35 -9.22
N PHE A 35 5.29 -5.07 -8.57
CA PHE A 35 6.39 -4.41 -7.87
C PHE A 35 7.24 -3.52 -8.79
N LYS A 36 7.43 -3.90 -10.05
CA LYS A 36 8.17 -3.09 -11.03
C LYS A 36 7.53 -1.70 -11.20
N GLN A 37 6.22 -1.64 -11.38
CA GLN A 37 5.49 -0.37 -11.52
C GLN A 37 5.60 0.49 -10.26
N VAL A 38 5.48 -0.14 -9.08
CA VAL A 38 5.64 0.58 -7.82
C VAL A 38 7.04 1.14 -7.67
N ALA A 39 8.07 0.35 -7.96
CA ALA A 39 9.46 0.80 -7.87
C ALA A 39 9.77 1.96 -8.82
N GLU A 40 9.19 1.96 -10.03
CA GLU A 40 9.27 3.08 -10.98
C GLU A 40 8.60 4.33 -10.41
N ILE A 41 7.40 4.22 -9.84
CA ILE A 41 6.69 5.34 -9.22
C ILE A 41 7.49 5.94 -8.06
N LEU A 42 8.04 5.09 -7.17
CA LEU A 42 8.86 5.55 -6.05
C LEU A 42 10.13 6.27 -6.50
N ALA A 43 10.76 5.78 -7.58
CA ALA A 43 11.93 6.44 -8.17
C ALA A 43 11.58 7.82 -8.73
N GLU A 44 10.46 7.96 -9.44
CA GLU A 44 9.99 9.26 -9.94
C GLU A 44 9.59 10.20 -8.81
N ALA A 45 8.88 9.70 -7.80
CA ALA A 45 8.50 10.47 -6.61
C ALA A 45 9.73 11.07 -5.92
N ARG A 46 10.82 10.29 -5.82
CA ARG A 46 12.06 10.75 -5.19
C ARG A 46 12.76 11.87 -5.96
N LYS A 47 12.61 11.93 -7.30
CA LYS A 47 13.18 12.99 -8.14
C LYS A 47 12.53 14.36 -7.90
N ILE A 48 11.29 14.39 -7.40
CA ILE A 48 10.56 15.63 -7.11
C ILE A 48 11.24 16.41 -5.96
N GLY A 49 11.98 15.71 -5.07
CA GLY A 49 12.76 16.33 -4.01
C GLY A 49 11.96 16.77 -2.78
N SER A 50 10.70 17.19 -2.95
CA SER A 50 9.79 17.54 -1.84
C SER A 50 8.98 16.36 -1.31
N VAL A 51 8.94 15.23 -2.03
CA VAL A 51 8.26 14.01 -1.57
C VAL A 51 9.10 13.32 -0.52
N SER A 52 8.51 13.13 0.66
CA SER A 52 9.14 12.50 1.82
C SER A 52 8.29 11.38 2.44
N TYR A 53 7.11 11.12 1.87
CA TYR A 53 6.09 10.24 2.43
C TYR A 53 5.49 9.34 1.36
N VAL A 54 5.23 8.08 1.72
CA VAL A 54 4.37 7.19 0.93
C VAL A 54 3.38 6.47 1.84
N SER A 55 2.12 6.47 1.43
CA SER A 55 1.09 5.63 2.02
C SER A 55 0.78 4.47 1.07
N ILE A 56 0.78 3.25 1.59
CA ILE A 56 0.42 2.04 0.86
C ILE A 56 -0.96 1.62 1.33
N GLU A 57 -1.92 1.68 0.42
CA GLU A 57 -3.34 1.47 0.69
C GLU A 57 -3.98 0.65 -0.44
N GLY A 58 -5.30 0.67 -0.50
CA GLY A 58 -6.07 0.24 -1.66
C GLY A 58 -6.49 -1.20 -1.57
N GLY A 59 -7.78 -1.40 -1.91
CA GLY A 59 -8.46 -2.64 -1.60
C GLY A 59 -8.14 -3.02 -0.17
N GLU A 60 -7.49 -4.17 -0.02
CA GLU A 60 -6.69 -4.52 1.15
C GLU A 60 -5.24 -4.88 0.71
N PRO A 61 -4.22 -4.09 1.06
CA PRO A 61 -2.83 -4.33 0.65
C PRO A 61 -2.28 -5.67 1.12
N PHE A 62 -2.70 -6.15 2.30
CA PHE A 62 -2.18 -7.39 2.84
C PHE A 62 -2.64 -8.61 2.04
N LEU A 63 -3.69 -8.54 1.22
CA LEU A 63 -4.00 -9.60 0.24
C LEU A 63 -2.86 -9.83 -0.78
N TYR A 64 -1.94 -8.87 -0.92
CA TYR A 64 -0.75 -8.93 -1.78
C TYR A 64 0.53 -8.66 -0.97
N TYR A 65 0.63 -9.24 0.23
CA TYR A 65 1.74 -9.02 1.16
C TYR A 65 3.14 -9.07 0.55
N PRO A 66 3.52 -10.01 -0.34
CA PRO A 66 4.87 -10.02 -0.92
C PRO A 66 5.18 -8.76 -1.73
N ILE A 67 4.18 -8.15 -2.37
CA ILE A 67 4.35 -6.89 -3.11
C ILE A 67 4.31 -5.71 -2.14
N MET A 68 3.40 -5.74 -1.16
CA MET A 68 3.29 -4.72 -0.11
C MET A 68 4.59 -4.57 0.67
N ILE A 69 5.16 -5.66 1.19
CA ILE A 69 6.39 -5.61 1.99
C ILE A 69 7.61 -5.18 1.16
N LYS A 70 7.68 -5.61 -0.12
CA LYS A 70 8.71 -5.11 -1.05
C LYS A 70 8.57 -3.60 -1.30
N THR A 71 7.35 -3.09 -1.34
CA THR A 71 7.06 -1.66 -1.48
C THR A 71 7.49 -0.89 -0.24
N VAL A 72 7.19 -1.40 0.97
CA VAL A 72 7.67 -0.83 2.24
C VAL A 72 9.19 -0.76 2.25
N ASN A 73 9.87 -1.88 2.03
CA ASN A 73 11.33 -1.95 2.06
C ASN A 73 11.96 -0.98 1.05
N ARG A 74 11.45 -0.98 -0.19
CA ARG A 74 11.96 -0.08 -1.23
C ARG A 74 11.78 1.40 -0.88
N SER A 75 10.68 1.73 -0.22
CA SER A 75 10.39 3.11 0.19
C SER A 75 11.30 3.57 1.32
N VAL A 76 11.56 2.70 2.30
CA VAL A 76 12.52 2.94 3.38
C VAL A 76 13.95 3.11 2.83
N GLU A 77 14.37 2.26 1.89
CA GLU A 77 15.68 2.39 1.21
C GLU A 77 15.86 3.75 0.52
N LEU A 78 14.77 4.34 0.03
CA LEU A 78 14.78 5.66 -0.61
C LEU A 78 14.72 6.82 0.39
N GLY A 79 14.68 6.52 1.69
CA GLY A 79 14.60 7.50 2.79
C GLY A 79 13.21 8.12 2.95
N LEU A 80 12.17 7.46 2.46
CA LEU A 80 10.78 7.93 2.62
C LEU A 80 10.20 7.41 3.94
N HIS A 81 9.37 8.23 4.59
CA HIS A 81 8.46 7.75 5.62
C HIS A 81 7.37 6.89 4.97
N VAL A 82 7.02 5.77 5.61
CA VAL A 82 6.08 4.79 5.08
C VAL A 82 4.92 4.58 6.04
N GLU A 83 3.71 4.66 5.52
CA GLU A 83 2.47 4.24 6.17
C GLU A 83 1.84 3.08 5.38
N VAL A 84 1.17 2.16 6.08
CA VAL A 84 0.35 1.11 5.45
C VAL A 84 -1.05 1.17 6.06
N LEU A 85 -2.08 1.33 5.23
CA LEU A 85 -3.48 1.26 5.66
C LEU A 85 -4.04 -0.12 5.40
N SER A 86 -4.69 -0.69 6.42
CA SER A 86 -5.28 -2.00 6.35
C SER A 86 -6.58 -2.09 7.16
N ASN A 87 -7.46 -3.00 6.77
CA ASN A 87 -8.59 -3.45 7.58
C ASN A 87 -8.20 -4.48 8.66
N CYS A 88 -6.93 -4.90 8.69
CA CYS A 88 -6.35 -5.82 9.67
C CYS A 88 -7.05 -7.18 9.73
N TYR A 89 -7.59 -7.70 8.61
CA TYR A 89 -8.40 -8.93 8.62
C TYR A 89 -7.67 -10.16 9.18
N TRP A 90 -6.33 -10.23 9.07
CA TRP A 90 -5.53 -11.35 9.57
C TRP A 90 -5.20 -11.23 11.06
N ALA A 91 -5.20 -10.00 11.61
CA ALA A 91 -4.68 -9.71 12.94
C ALA A 91 -5.72 -10.02 14.02
N THR A 92 -6.15 -11.29 14.13
CA THR A 92 -7.18 -11.70 15.09
C THR A 92 -6.65 -11.86 16.51
N CYS A 93 -5.33 -12.07 16.65
CA CYS A 93 -4.56 -11.99 17.88
C CYS A 93 -3.16 -11.39 17.60
N VAL A 94 -2.36 -11.21 18.65
CA VAL A 94 -1.00 -10.63 18.53
C VAL A 94 -0.08 -11.56 17.73
N GLU A 95 -0.18 -12.86 17.96
CA GLU A 95 0.63 -13.88 17.30
C GLU A 95 0.38 -13.88 15.78
N ASP A 96 -0.90 -13.89 15.37
CA ASP A 96 -1.28 -13.81 13.95
C ASP A 96 -0.84 -12.49 13.32
N ALA A 97 -0.93 -11.38 14.07
CA ALA A 97 -0.54 -10.06 13.60
C ALA A 97 0.96 -9.96 13.28
N VAL A 98 1.79 -10.65 14.07
CA VAL A 98 3.26 -10.65 13.93
C VAL A 98 3.72 -11.59 12.82
N GLU A 99 3.14 -12.79 12.73
CA GLU A 99 3.58 -13.79 11.77
C GLU A 99 3.18 -13.44 10.33
N TRP A 100 1.92 -13.03 10.13
CA TRP A 100 1.28 -12.91 8.82
C TRP A 100 1.52 -14.15 7.93
N LEU A 101 0.65 -15.16 8.04
CA LEU A 101 0.73 -16.43 7.27
C LEU A 101 0.23 -16.30 5.82
#